data_AF-A0A932JQU5-F1
#
_entry.id   AF-A0A932JQU5-F1
#
_cell.length_a   1.000
_cell.length_b   1.000
_cell.length_c   1.000
_cell.angle_alpha   90.00
_cell.angle_beta   90.00
_cell.angle_gamma   90.00
#
_symmetry.space_group_name_H-M   'P 1'
#
loop_
_entity.id
_entity.type
_entity.pdbx_description
1 polymer ?
#
loop_
_entity_poly.entity_id
_entity_poly.type
_entity_poly.pdbx_seq_one_letter_code
_entity_poly.pdbx_strand_id
1 'polypeptide(L)'
;MRYRSLLLAAVMAAQPCAASLAKAVPVRTASIRTPAAGLGGAAAGVFASPPAASLPSAPTLSAQVIARVIAEDPAARANLIASLEAAPFRPALGAIAEPEAWLAERLGEAFVPYFETYAKEVGHPDAEAGLRYLLSDAPSAVETRRGLGRLLQGGSARSESWTYIYRDAALWQKRLEEYLDGRVAAKRAGKELHLQSVGAAYGAEPYTLAMLTEDALKRAGEDPKAWKVRIDAADLSLMSLISAREGYYRDPDGGGYFIPKSAGEALKRESAAGRLLPAGAPGLYRLKEDLRGWVRPMYIDLNDLRQHRAVTETTPDVVFANYILTHLRLGPAARLAEHWLSGLWSDHGFLGMAQTLVAEVARAGGLTAKGTLGSEGSFLRRVALTVGAIGSAYSGESNEPWMRVRDFFYFNRTSAARKARAATGRYREAIRRDPFHSVDLDPAALAALETLKAQLGVRLELTSDPSVAVGMTRDDAVAVGVGLLLPDGGDSAARISYLESMVPLYADKAQKDSRAPPVSFSDPRFGDGAVVVGGTAGAGARIKAARFGSTARLLWLIPGRLAPISDAYVDEQPPAPPRPPGTHNGGISVRF
;
A
#
# COMPACT_ATOMS: atom_id res chain seq x y z
N MET A 1 13.72 58.76 24.71
CA MET A 1 14.84 58.34 23.83
C MET A 1 14.21 57.77 22.56
N ARG A 2 13.82 58.55 21.54
CA ARG A 2 14.59 59.16 20.42
C ARG A 2 15.38 58.16 19.56
N TYR A 3 14.82 57.80 18.39
CA TYR A 3 15.41 57.71 17.01
C TYR A 3 14.24 57.38 16.04
N ARG A 4 13.62 58.35 15.32
CA ARG A 4 13.83 58.79 13.91
C ARG A 4 13.91 57.62 12.89
N SER A 5 12.96 57.35 11.97
CA SER A 5 12.30 58.11 10.87
C SER A 5 13.07 58.14 9.53
N LEU A 6 12.31 57.98 8.42
CA LEU A 6 12.54 58.32 6.98
C LEU A 6 13.00 57.17 6.06
N LEU A 7 12.68 57.03 4.76
CA LEU A 7 11.66 57.51 3.78
C LEU A 7 12.15 56.99 2.40
N LEU A 8 11.31 56.46 1.50
CA LEU A 8 11.13 56.92 0.10
C LEU A 8 10.23 55.98 -0.73
N ALA A 9 9.38 56.60 -1.54
CA ALA A 9 8.47 56.00 -2.50
C ALA A 9 8.77 56.52 -3.93
N ALA A 10 8.20 55.81 -4.91
CA ALA A 10 7.78 56.25 -6.25
C ALA A 10 8.82 56.35 -7.39
N VAL A 11 8.57 55.59 -8.48
CA VAL A 11 8.33 56.11 -9.84
C VAL A 11 7.36 55.18 -10.59
N MET A 12 6.23 55.75 -11.04
CA MET A 12 5.37 55.28 -12.14
C MET A 12 5.60 56.18 -13.37
N ALA A 13 5.46 55.63 -14.58
CA ALA A 13 4.82 56.22 -15.79
C ALA A 13 5.04 55.28 -17.01
N ALA A 14 3.99 54.65 -17.57
CA ALA A 14 3.15 55.06 -18.72
C ALA A 14 3.81 54.80 -20.11
N GLN A 15 3.41 53.77 -20.88
CA GLN A 15 2.44 53.72 -22.02
C GLN A 15 2.90 54.46 -23.32
N PRO A 16 2.43 54.17 -24.58
CA PRO A 16 1.14 53.58 -24.99
C PRO A 16 1.09 52.67 -26.28
N CYS A 17 -0.12 52.16 -26.55
CA CYS A 17 -0.85 51.87 -27.80
C CYS A 17 -0.15 51.54 -29.15
N ALA A 18 -0.66 50.48 -29.81
CA ALA A 18 -1.08 50.53 -31.21
C ALA A 18 -2.22 49.52 -31.50
N ALA A 19 -3.31 50.02 -32.06
CA ALA A 19 -4.45 49.28 -32.61
C ALA A 19 -4.43 49.36 -34.15
N SER A 20 -4.88 48.30 -34.83
CA SER A 20 -5.21 48.27 -36.27
C SER A 20 -5.86 46.91 -36.56
N LEU A 21 -7.20 46.83 -36.68
CA LEU A 21 -8.03 46.99 -37.90
C LEU A 21 -8.31 45.66 -38.65
N ALA A 22 -9.57 45.24 -38.49
CA ALA A 22 -10.51 44.73 -39.50
C ALA A 22 -10.07 43.68 -40.54
N LYS A 23 -10.81 42.56 -40.54
CA LYS A 23 -11.61 42.15 -41.72
C LYS A 23 -12.75 41.22 -41.32
N ALA A 24 -13.97 41.71 -41.52
CA ALA A 24 -15.20 40.95 -41.63
C ALA A 24 -15.28 40.29 -43.02
N VAL A 25 -15.96 39.14 -43.13
CA VAL A 25 -16.61 38.57 -44.34
C VAL A 25 -17.52 37.40 -43.88
N PRO A 26 -18.65 37.12 -44.57
CA PRO A 26 -19.95 36.96 -43.93
C PRO A 26 -20.56 35.54 -43.99
N VAL A 27 -21.63 35.37 -43.20
CA VAL A 27 -22.90 34.69 -43.47
C VAL A 27 -22.88 33.40 -44.30
N ARG A 28 -23.32 32.29 -43.67
CA ARG A 28 -24.28 31.37 -44.29
C ARG A 28 -25.32 30.89 -43.29
N THR A 29 -26.47 31.55 -43.33
CA THR A 29 -27.76 31.01 -42.95
C THR A 29 -28.12 29.86 -43.89
N ALA A 30 -28.44 28.69 -43.34
CA ALA A 30 -29.28 27.71 -44.01
C ALA A 30 -30.31 27.21 -43.00
N SER A 31 -31.54 27.52 -43.35
CA SER A 31 -32.80 27.30 -42.67
C SER A 31 -33.30 25.86 -42.82
N ILE A 32 -34.00 25.40 -41.78
CA ILE A 32 -35.28 24.65 -41.82
C ILE A 32 -35.28 23.30 -42.55
N ARG A 33 -35.51 22.22 -41.79
CA ARG A 33 -36.56 21.22 -42.06
C ARG A 33 -36.75 20.26 -40.86
N THR A 34 -37.77 20.55 -40.06
CA THR A 34 -38.73 19.55 -39.53
C THR A 34 -40.01 19.74 -40.35
N PRO A 35 -40.84 18.72 -40.67
CA PRO A 35 -41.43 17.73 -39.74
C PRO A 35 -41.25 16.29 -40.28
N ALA A 36 -41.63 15.18 -39.65
CA ALA A 36 -42.89 14.86 -38.99
C ALA A 36 -42.78 13.55 -38.19
N ALA A 37 -43.77 13.39 -37.31
CA ALA A 37 -44.10 12.18 -36.57
C ALA A 37 -44.39 10.96 -37.47
N GLY A 38 -44.09 9.76 -36.97
CA GLY A 38 -44.49 8.51 -37.61
C GLY A 38 -43.92 7.27 -36.93
N LEU A 39 -44.68 6.77 -35.95
CA LEU A 39 -44.98 5.35 -35.67
C LEU A 39 -43.85 4.30 -35.54
N GLY A 40 -43.79 3.76 -34.32
CA GLY A 40 -43.58 2.35 -33.94
C GLY A 40 -42.91 1.41 -34.96
N GLY A 41 -41.67 1.05 -34.66
CA GLY A 41 -41.01 -0.14 -35.20
C GLY A 41 -40.11 -0.73 -34.13
N ALA A 42 -40.42 -1.94 -33.68
CA ALA A 42 -39.55 -2.74 -32.83
C ALA A 42 -38.20 -2.93 -33.54
N ALA A 43 -37.15 -2.33 -32.99
CA ALA A 43 -35.80 -2.49 -33.48
C ALA A 43 -35.33 -3.93 -33.19
N ALA A 44 -35.44 -4.81 -34.18
CA ALA A 44 -34.61 -5.99 -34.25
C ALA A 44 -33.15 -5.51 -34.33
N GLY A 45 -32.39 -5.79 -33.25
CA GLY A 45 -30.98 -5.43 -33.16
C GLY A 45 -30.22 -6.07 -34.31
N VAL A 46 -29.80 -5.25 -35.27
CA VAL A 46 -28.76 -5.60 -36.23
C VAL A 46 -27.47 -5.71 -35.43
N PHE A 47 -27.14 -6.94 -35.00
CA PHE A 47 -25.81 -7.26 -34.50
C PHE A 47 -24.84 -7.05 -35.66
N ALA A 48 -24.14 -5.91 -35.66
CA ALA A 48 -23.00 -5.72 -36.52
C ALA A 48 -22.01 -6.86 -36.26
N SER A 49 -21.63 -7.59 -37.32
CA SER A 49 -20.59 -8.60 -37.24
C SER A 49 -19.36 -7.99 -36.56
N PRO A 50 -18.73 -8.68 -35.59
CA PRO A 50 -17.54 -8.17 -34.94
C PRO A 50 -16.47 -7.89 -36.01
N PRO A 51 -15.75 -6.76 -35.92
CA PRO A 51 -14.67 -6.45 -36.85
C PRO A 51 -13.69 -7.62 -36.89
N ALA A 52 -13.22 -7.96 -38.09
CA ALA A 52 -12.27 -9.04 -38.30
C ALA A 52 -11.08 -8.88 -37.33
N ALA A 53 -10.85 -9.90 -36.50
CA ALA A 53 -9.80 -9.87 -35.50
C ALA A 53 -8.44 -9.64 -36.18
N SER A 54 -7.80 -8.51 -35.87
CA SER A 54 -6.41 -8.26 -36.25
C SER A 54 -5.53 -9.40 -35.72
N LEU A 55 -4.56 -9.84 -36.52
CA LEU A 55 -3.57 -10.82 -36.07
C LEU A 55 -2.97 -10.36 -34.72
N PRO A 56 -2.83 -11.27 -33.74
CA PRO A 56 -2.33 -10.90 -32.43
C PRO A 56 -0.91 -10.34 -32.54
N SER A 57 -0.70 -9.14 -32.00
CA SER A 57 0.64 -8.57 -31.87
C SER A 57 1.51 -9.48 -31.02
N ALA A 58 2.80 -9.56 -31.33
CA ALA A 58 3.75 -10.32 -30.51
C ALA A 58 3.68 -9.86 -29.03
N PRO A 59 3.76 -10.78 -28.06
CA PRO A 59 3.66 -10.43 -26.64
C PRO A 59 4.79 -9.50 -26.23
N THR A 60 4.49 -8.53 -25.37
CA THR A 60 5.48 -7.61 -24.81
C THR A 60 6.53 -8.36 -23.99
N LEU A 61 7.72 -7.79 -23.81
CA LEU A 61 8.78 -8.42 -23.00
C LEU A 61 8.33 -8.67 -21.55
N SER A 62 7.53 -7.78 -20.96
CA SER A 62 6.99 -7.98 -19.62
C SER A 62 6.01 -9.15 -19.57
N ALA A 63 5.13 -9.30 -20.58
CA ALA A 63 4.26 -10.46 -20.70
C ALA A 63 5.05 -11.76 -20.88
N GLN A 64 6.13 -11.74 -21.67
CA GLN A 64 7.03 -12.89 -21.81
C GLN A 64 7.68 -13.29 -20.47
N VAL A 65 8.11 -12.31 -19.65
CA VAL A 65 8.68 -12.59 -18.32
C VAL A 65 7.62 -13.23 -17.41
N ILE A 66 6.41 -12.69 -17.35
CA ILE A 66 5.33 -13.29 -16.53
C ILE A 66 4.98 -14.69 -17.04
N ALA A 67 4.86 -14.89 -18.35
CA ALA A 67 4.61 -16.21 -18.93
C ALA A 67 5.71 -17.21 -18.54
N ARG A 68 6.98 -16.77 -18.56
CA ARG A 68 8.11 -17.59 -18.12
C ARG A 68 8.02 -17.95 -16.64
N VAL A 69 7.65 -17.01 -15.77
CA VAL A 69 7.44 -17.29 -14.34
C VAL A 69 6.30 -18.28 -14.11
N ILE A 70 5.16 -18.10 -14.79
CA ILE A 70 4.01 -19.03 -14.71
C ILE A 70 4.41 -20.44 -15.18
N ALA A 71 5.24 -20.54 -16.23
CA ALA A 71 5.73 -21.83 -16.72
C ALA A 71 6.73 -22.51 -15.77
N GLU A 72 7.59 -21.73 -15.10
CA GLU A 72 8.63 -22.23 -14.18
C GLU A 72 8.10 -22.52 -12.77
N ASP A 73 6.97 -21.94 -12.35
CA ASP A 73 6.38 -22.08 -11.01
C ASP A 73 4.92 -22.60 -11.08
N PRO A 74 4.72 -23.94 -11.02
CA PRO A 74 3.39 -24.54 -11.09
C PRO A 74 2.44 -24.10 -9.97
N ALA A 75 2.96 -23.75 -8.79
CA ALA A 75 2.14 -23.30 -7.66
C ALA A 75 1.63 -21.87 -7.89
N ALA A 76 2.48 -20.98 -8.42
CA ALA A 76 2.05 -19.65 -8.86
C ALA A 76 0.99 -19.76 -9.95
N ARG A 77 1.20 -20.61 -10.95
CA ARG A 77 0.22 -20.88 -12.01
C ARG A 77 -1.13 -21.32 -11.44
N ALA A 78 -1.14 -22.35 -10.58
CA ALA A 78 -2.38 -22.87 -10.01
C ALA A 78 -3.13 -21.81 -9.19
N ASN A 79 -2.42 -21.05 -8.36
CA ASN A 79 -3.03 -19.99 -7.54
C ASN A 79 -3.60 -18.85 -8.39
N LEU A 80 -2.90 -18.42 -9.44
CA LEU A 80 -3.38 -17.37 -10.34
C LEU A 80 -4.64 -17.82 -11.11
N ILE A 81 -4.67 -19.04 -11.63
CA ILE A 81 -5.84 -19.59 -12.32
C ILE A 81 -7.01 -19.70 -11.34
N ALA A 82 -6.80 -20.26 -10.15
CA ALA A 82 -7.84 -20.34 -9.13
C ALA A 82 -8.37 -18.96 -8.72
N SER A 83 -7.50 -17.96 -8.61
CA SER A 83 -7.87 -16.58 -8.29
C SER A 83 -8.67 -15.93 -9.42
N LEU A 84 -8.29 -16.18 -10.67
CA LEU A 84 -9.03 -15.72 -11.84
C LEU A 84 -10.43 -16.36 -11.89
N GLU A 85 -10.53 -17.66 -11.66
CA GLU A 85 -11.81 -18.37 -11.66
C GLU A 85 -12.73 -17.93 -10.50
N ALA A 86 -12.14 -17.59 -9.35
CA ALA A 86 -12.87 -17.03 -8.21
C ALA A 86 -13.21 -15.53 -8.35
N ALA A 87 -12.67 -14.84 -9.37
CA ALA A 87 -12.81 -13.40 -9.48
C ALA A 87 -14.27 -13.00 -9.78
N PRO A 88 -14.81 -11.94 -9.16
CA PRO A 88 -16.20 -11.53 -9.37
C PRO A 88 -16.57 -11.16 -10.81
N PHE A 89 -15.56 -10.81 -11.62
CA PHE A 89 -15.71 -10.45 -13.04
C PHE A 89 -15.53 -11.63 -14.00
N ARG A 90 -15.13 -12.81 -13.51
CA ARG A 90 -14.86 -13.99 -14.34
C ARG A 90 -16.00 -14.37 -15.30
N PRO A 91 -17.29 -14.34 -14.89
CA PRO A 91 -18.38 -14.68 -15.80
C PRO A 91 -18.49 -13.77 -17.03
N ALA A 92 -18.01 -12.52 -16.95
CA ALA A 92 -18.09 -11.57 -18.06
C ALA A 92 -16.97 -11.69 -19.08
N LEU A 93 -15.91 -12.44 -18.77
CA LEU A 93 -14.79 -12.65 -19.69
C LEU A 93 -15.11 -13.69 -20.77
N GLY A 94 -16.20 -14.46 -20.62
CA GLY A 94 -16.51 -15.58 -21.50
C GLY A 94 -15.50 -16.73 -21.36
N ALA A 95 -15.38 -17.55 -22.39
CA ALA A 95 -14.37 -18.61 -22.44
C ALA A 95 -12.99 -18.02 -22.77
N ILE A 96 -12.01 -18.30 -21.90
CA ILE A 96 -10.60 -17.94 -22.14
C ILE A 96 -9.90 -19.25 -22.54
N ALA A 97 -9.49 -19.36 -23.81
CA ALA A 97 -8.88 -20.58 -24.33
C ALA A 97 -7.53 -20.90 -23.66
N GLU A 98 -6.71 -19.87 -23.42
CA GLU A 98 -5.37 -19.97 -22.84
C GLU A 98 -5.25 -19.02 -21.63
N PRO A 99 -5.76 -19.41 -20.45
CA PRO A 99 -5.78 -18.53 -19.28
C PRO A 99 -4.38 -18.07 -18.85
N GLU A 100 -3.35 -18.88 -19.04
CA GLU A 100 -1.97 -18.50 -18.71
C GLU A 100 -1.44 -17.38 -19.60
N ALA A 101 -1.65 -17.48 -20.92
CA ALA A 101 -1.22 -16.46 -21.88
C ALA A 101 -1.97 -15.15 -21.61
N TRP A 102 -3.29 -15.25 -21.35
CA TRP A 102 -4.13 -14.11 -21.00
C TRP A 102 -3.69 -13.43 -19.69
N LEU A 103 -3.42 -14.21 -18.64
CA LEU A 103 -2.90 -13.70 -17.37
C LEU A 103 -1.53 -13.04 -17.55
N ALA A 104 -0.64 -13.67 -18.32
CA ALA A 104 0.70 -13.14 -18.57
C ALA A 104 0.65 -11.79 -19.29
N GLU A 105 -0.25 -11.61 -20.26
CA GLU A 105 -0.46 -10.35 -20.95
C GLU A 105 -0.92 -9.25 -19.97
N ARG A 106 -1.99 -9.50 -19.21
CA ARG A 106 -2.59 -8.50 -18.32
C ARG A 106 -1.69 -8.14 -17.13
N LEU A 107 -1.03 -9.13 -16.53
CA LEU A 107 -0.06 -8.89 -15.48
C LEU A 107 1.22 -8.26 -16.03
N GLY A 108 1.64 -8.63 -17.25
CA GLY A 108 2.78 -8.01 -17.94
C GLY A 108 2.60 -6.49 -18.11
N GLU A 109 1.40 -6.03 -18.44
CA GLU A 109 1.07 -4.60 -18.48
C GLU A 109 1.16 -3.95 -17.09
N ALA A 110 0.61 -4.60 -16.07
CA ALA A 110 0.58 -4.07 -14.70
C ALA A 110 1.96 -4.00 -14.04
N PHE A 111 2.86 -4.93 -14.35
CA PHE A 111 4.19 -5.03 -13.73
C PHE A 111 5.26 -4.15 -14.39
N VAL A 112 4.95 -3.37 -15.42
CA VAL A 112 5.94 -2.47 -16.06
C VAL A 112 6.69 -1.60 -15.04
N PRO A 113 6.03 -0.90 -14.09
CA PRO A 113 6.75 -0.07 -13.11
C PRO A 113 7.62 -0.89 -12.14
N TYR A 114 7.20 -2.12 -11.83
CA TYR A 114 7.98 -3.04 -11.01
C TYR A 114 9.28 -3.43 -11.74
N PHE A 115 9.20 -3.75 -13.04
CA PHE A 115 10.37 -4.12 -13.84
C PHE A 115 11.31 -2.94 -14.08
N GLU A 116 10.79 -1.72 -14.27
CA GLU A 116 11.58 -0.48 -14.34
C GLU A 116 12.37 -0.25 -13.03
N THR A 117 11.71 -0.41 -11.89
CA THR A 117 12.33 -0.29 -10.57
C THR A 117 13.42 -1.35 -10.40
N TYR A 118 13.10 -2.61 -10.71
CA TYR A 118 14.06 -3.72 -10.66
C TYR A 118 15.31 -3.44 -11.49
N ALA A 119 15.14 -3.05 -12.76
CA ALA A 119 16.25 -2.79 -13.67
C ALA A 119 17.22 -1.75 -13.12
N LYS A 120 16.69 -0.64 -12.59
CA LYS A 120 17.47 0.43 -11.95
C LYS A 120 18.22 -0.05 -10.71
N GLU A 121 17.63 -0.94 -9.91
CA GLU A 121 18.26 -1.47 -8.68
C GLU A 121 19.41 -2.41 -8.94
N VAL A 122 19.31 -3.25 -9.97
CA VAL A 122 20.37 -4.20 -10.33
C VAL A 122 21.39 -3.62 -11.30
N GLY A 123 21.25 -2.34 -11.67
CA GLY A 123 22.21 -1.62 -12.52
C GLY A 123 22.09 -1.95 -14.01
N HIS A 124 20.92 -2.38 -14.49
CA HIS A 124 20.66 -2.46 -15.92
C HIS A 124 20.48 -1.05 -16.51
N PRO A 125 20.87 -0.82 -17.78
CA PRO A 125 20.81 0.51 -18.40
C PRO A 125 19.37 1.01 -18.57
N ASP A 126 18.42 0.10 -18.77
CA ASP A 126 16.99 0.40 -18.93
C ASP A 126 16.14 -0.83 -18.57
N ALA A 127 14.82 -0.64 -18.59
CA ALA A 127 13.84 -1.69 -18.27
C ALA A 127 13.86 -2.84 -19.27
N GLU A 128 14.13 -2.57 -20.54
CA GLU A 128 14.19 -3.59 -21.59
C GLU A 128 15.37 -4.55 -21.36
N ALA A 129 16.56 -4.02 -21.07
CA ALA A 129 17.73 -4.81 -20.71
C ALA A 129 17.47 -5.66 -19.46
N GLY A 130 16.79 -5.11 -18.47
CA GLY A 130 16.37 -5.85 -17.28
C GLY A 130 15.40 -7.00 -17.58
N LEU A 131 14.41 -6.76 -18.44
CA LEU A 131 13.46 -7.79 -18.88
C LEU A 131 14.15 -8.89 -19.70
N ARG A 132 15.04 -8.53 -20.64
CA ARG A 132 15.82 -9.50 -21.42
C ARG A 132 16.72 -10.34 -20.53
N TYR A 133 17.34 -9.73 -19.51
CA TYR A 133 18.07 -10.46 -18.49
C TYR A 133 17.17 -11.42 -17.72
N LEU A 134 15.98 -10.97 -17.30
CA LEU A 134 14.97 -11.82 -16.67
C LEU A 134 14.42 -12.91 -17.58
N LEU A 135 14.62 -12.87 -18.90
CA LEU A 135 14.29 -13.96 -19.82
C LEU A 135 15.45 -14.94 -20.05
N SER A 136 16.67 -14.58 -19.65
CA SER A 136 17.85 -15.43 -19.80
C SER A 136 17.86 -16.60 -18.80
N ASP A 137 18.69 -17.60 -19.08
CA ASP A 137 18.93 -18.75 -18.19
C ASP A 137 20.07 -18.49 -17.18
N ALA A 138 20.49 -17.22 -17.00
CA ALA A 138 21.46 -16.88 -15.97
C ALA A 138 20.94 -17.29 -14.58
N PRO A 139 21.74 -17.95 -13.71
CA PRO A 139 21.26 -18.45 -12.42
C PRO A 139 20.57 -17.39 -11.53
N SER A 140 21.10 -16.16 -11.54
CA SER A 140 20.54 -15.03 -10.81
C SER A 140 19.23 -14.50 -11.42
N ALA A 141 19.03 -14.62 -12.74
CA ALA A 141 17.74 -14.31 -13.39
C ALA A 141 16.68 -15.36 -13.01
N VAL A 142 17.05 -16.65 -13.02
CA VAL A 142 16.19 -17.76 -12.57
C VAL A 142 15.76 -17.55 -11.12
N GLU A 143 16.68 -17.21 -10.22
CA GLU A 143 16.34 -16.97 -8.82
C GLU A 143 15.43 -15.75 -8.63
N THR A 144 15.64 -14.70 -9.43
CA THR A 144 14.76 -13.53 -9.42
C THR A 144 13.35 -13.89 -9.90
N ARG A 145 13.22 -14.69 -10.97
CA ARG A 145 11.93 -15.20 -11.44
C ARG A 145 11.22 -16.07 -10.41
N ARG A 146 11.95 -16.90 -9.65
CA ARG A 146 11.39 -17.65 -8.51
C ARG A 146 10.87 -16.72 -7.42
N GLY A 147 11.57 -15.63 -7.12
CA GLY A 147 11.09 -14.57 -6.24
C GLY A 147 9.77 -13.96 -6.72
N LEU A 148 9.67 -13.67 -8.02
CA LEU A 148 8.43 -13.19 -8.64
C LEU A 148 7.32 -14.25 -8.59
N GLY A 149 7.63 -15.54 -8.77
CA GLY A 149 6.68 -16.64 -8.60
C GLY A 149 6.04 -16.65 -7.21
N ARG A 150 6.85 -16.53 -6.15
CA ARG A 150 6.35 -16.39 -4.77
C ARG A 150 5.48 -15.16 -4.57
N LEU A 151 5.82 -14.04 -5.19
CA LEU A 151 5.00 -12.82 -5.17
C LEU A 151 3.64 -13.06 -5.85
N LEU A 152 3.63 -13.71 -7.02
CA LEU A 152 2.40 -14.05 -7.74
C LEU A 152 1.52 -15.04 -6.97
N GLN A 153 2.11 -15.93 -6.17
CA GLN A 153 1.38 -16.81 -5.26
C GLN A 153 0.67 -16.04 -4.13
N GLY A 154 1.30 -15.01 -3.57
CA GLY A 154 0.78 -14.25 -2.43
C GLY A 154 -0.12 -13.06 -2.80
N GLY A 155 0.04 -12.49 -4.00
CA GLY A 155 -0.62 -11.25 -4.43
C GLY A 155 -2.12 -11.34 -4.69
N SER A 156 -2.76 -12.50 -4.50
CA SER A 156 -4.22 -12.66 -4.63
C SER A 156 -4.96 -12.72 -3.28
N ALA A 157 -4.26 -12.80 -2.16
CA ALA A 157 -4.87 -13.00 -0.85
C ALA A 157 -5.30 -11.67 -0.19
N ARG A 158 -6.55 -11.28 -0.44
CA ARG A 158 -7.42 -10.51 0.48
C ARG A 158 -6.83 -9.21 1.08
N SER A 159 -6.29 -8.30 0.27
CA SER A 159 -6.42 -6.88 0.68
C SER A 159 -7.92 -6.57 0.74
N GLU A 160 -8.41 -5.91 1.80
CA GLU A 160 -9.79 -5.46 1.90
C GLU A 160 -10.11 -4.52 0.72
N SER A 161 -10.56 -5.10 -0.40
CA SER A 161 -10.70 -4.42 -1.69
C SER A 161 -12.07 -3.76 -1.85
N TRP A 162 -12.71 -3.42 -0.73
CA TRP A 162 -14.03 -2.83 -0.75
C TRP A 162 -13.94 -1.40 -1.24
N THR A 163 -14.56 -1.15 -2.39
CA THR A 163 -14.63 0.17 -3.02
C THR A 163 -15.94 0.29 -3.79
N TYR A 164 -16.39 1.51 -4.02
CA TYR A 164 -17.61 1.78 -4.77
C TYR A 164 -17.53 3.09 -5.54
N ILE A 165 -18.32 3.18 -6.61
CA ILE A 165 -18.35 4.34 -7.52
C ILE A 165 -18.78 5.58 -6.70
N TYR A 166 -18.01 6.67 -6.81
CA TYR A 166 -18.19 7.89 -6.00
C TYR A 166 -18.12 7.67 -4.47
N ARG A 167 -17.19 6.82 -4.01
CA ARG A 167 -16.95 6.59 -2.58
C ARG A 167 -16.70 7.89 -1.82
N ASP A 168 -17.58 8.17 -0.85
CA ASP A 168 -17.57 9.37 -0.01
C ASP A 168 -17.55 10.71 -0.80
N ALA A 169 -18.11 10.71 -2.02
CA ALA A 169 -18.08 11.84 -2.94
C ALA A 169 -18.65 13.15 -2.36
N ALA A 170 -19.57 13.07 -1.40
CA ALA A 170 -20.08 14.25 -0.70
C ALA A 170 -18.97 15.10 -0.04
N LEU A 171 -17.82 14.50 0.30
CA LEU A 171 -16.70 15.20 0.93
C LEU A 171 -15.80 15.94 -0.07
N TRP A 172 -15.63 15.38 -1.28
CA TRP A 172 -14.54 15.78 -2.18
C TRP A 172 -14.98 16.12 -3.61
N GLN A 173 -16.11 15.60 -4.11
CA GLN A 173 -16.46 15.65 -5.54
C GLN A 173 -16.49 17.06 -6.09
N LYS A 174 -17.23 17.98 -5.44
CA LYS A 174 -17.34 19.37 -5.91
C LYS A 174 -15.98 20.05 -6.05
N ARG A 175 -15.10 19.87 -5.07
CA ARG A 175 -13.75 20.47 -5.09
C ARG A 175 -12.88 19.85 -6.17
N LEU A 176 -12.99 18.54 -6.38
CA LEU A 176 -12.27 17.86 -7.44
C LEU A 176 -12.77 18.31 -8.83
N GLU A 177 -14.08 18.49 -9.01
CA GLU A 177 -14.66 19.01 -10.26
C GLU A 177 -14.16 20.43 -10.57
N GLU A 178 -14.24 21.34 -9.61
CA GLU A 178 -13.71 22.71 -9.74
C GLU A 178 -12.21 22.71 -10.08
N TYR A 179 -11.46 21.82 -9.44
CA TYR A 179 -10.04 21.66 -9.67
C TYR A 179 -9.74 21.11 -11.08
N LEU A 180 -10.45 20.06 -11.51
CA LEU A 180 -10.31 19.48 -12.86
C LEU A 180 -10.66 20.50 -13.94
N ASP A 181 -11.71 21.30 -13.76
CA ASP A 181 -12.09 22.36 -14.70
C ASP A 181 -10.94 23.37 -14.87
N GLY A 182 -10.29 23.77 -13.78
CA GLY A 182 -9.09 24.62 -13.81
C GLY A 182 -7.90 23.97 -14.53
N ARG A 183 -7.67 22.67 -14.33
CA ARG A 183 -6.60 21.93 -15.02
C ARG A 183 -6.85 21.77 -16.52
N VAL A 184 -8.09 21.48 -16.92
CA VAL A 184 -8.48 21.43 -18.34
C VAL A 184 -8.24 22.78 -19.00
N ALA A 185 -8.64 23.89 -18.36
CA ALA A 185 -8.39 25.23 -18.90
C ALA A 185 -6.89 25.53 -19.05
N ALA A 186 -6.08 25.21 -18.04
CA ALA A 186 -4.64 25.44 -18.05
C ALA A 186 -3.89 24.57 -19.08
N LYS A 187 -4.38 23.36 -19.35
CA LYS A 187 -3.71 22.38 -20.22
C LYS A 187 -4.32 22.26 -21.61
N ARG A 188 -5.23 23.16 -21.99
CA ARG A 188 -5.91 23.16 -23.31
C ARG A 188 -4.95 23.12 -24.51
N ALA A 189 -3.76 23.73 -24.40
CA ALA A 189 -2.77 23.72 -25.47
C ALA A 189 -2.07 22.35 -25.64
N GLY A 190 -1.75 21.68 -24.53
CA GLY A 190 -1.07 20.37 -24.55
C GLY A 190 -2.03 19.17 -24.61
N LYS A 191 -3.27 19.36 -24.16
CA LYS A 191 -4.34 18.35 -24.09
C LYS A 191 -3.92 17.04 -23.40
N GLU A 192 -3.15 17.15 -22.33
CA GLU A 192 -2.67 16.01 -21.55
C GLU A 192 -3.05 16.14 -20.07
N LEU A 193 -3.73 15.12 -19.54
CA LEU A 193 -4.05 15.00 -18.12
C LEU A 193 -3.51 13.68 -17.58
N HIS A 194 -2.85 13.76 -16.43
CA HIS A 194 -2.32 12.60 -15.73
C HIS A 194 -2.90 12.55 -14.32
N LEU A 195 -3.59 11.48 -13.98
CA LEU A 195 -4.14 11.25 -12.65
C LEU A 195 -3.57 9.95 -12.08
N GLN A 196 -3.56 9.83 -10.75
CA GLN A 196 -3.20 8.61 -10.04
C GLN A 196 -4.29 8.23 -9.05
N SER A 197 -4.59 6.93 -8.98
CA SER A 197 -5.39 6.28 -7.94
C SER A 197 -4.51 5.26 -7.24
N VAL A 198 -4.24 5.46 -5.96
CA VAL A 198 -3.31 4.69 -5.14
C VAL A 198 -4.11 3.88 -4.14
N GLY A 199 -4.10 2.55 -4.27
CA GLY A 199 -5.06 1.66 -3.63
C GLY A 199 -6.35 1.53 -4.46
N ALA A 200 -6.20 1.32 -5.77
CA ALA A 200 -7.30 1.34 -6.74
C ALA A 200 -8.37 0.26 -6.51
N ALA A 201 -8.05 -0.81 -5.78
CA ALA A 201 -8.88 -1.99 -5.56
C ALA A 201 -9.48 -2.49 -6.90
N TYR A 202 -10.73 -2.94 -6.92
CA TYR A 202 -11.38 -3.43 -8.15
C TYR A 202 -11.70 -2.35 -9.20
N GLY A 203 -11.15 -1.14 -9.06
CA GLY A 203 -11.18 -0.10 -10.10
C GLY A 203 -12.26 0.97 -9.93
N ALA A 204 -13.12 0.91 -8.91
CA ALA A 204 -14.18 1.89 -8.76
C ALA A 204 -13.68 3.34 -8.62
N GLU A 205 -12.56 3.53 -7.92
CA GLU A 205 -11.91 4.84 -7.79
C GLU A 205 -11.35 5.36 -9.13
N PRO A 206 -10.48 4.64 -9.87
CA PRO A 206 -10.01 5.13 -11.17
C PRO A 206 -11.13 5.27 -12.20
N TYR A 207 -12.22 4.48 -12.13
CA TYR A 207 -13.39 4.67 -12.99
C TYR A 207 -14.11 5.99 -12.67
N THR A 208 -14.27 6.30 -11.37
CA THR A 208 -14.86 7.56 -10.94
C THR A 208 -14.03 8.76 -11.44
N LEU A 209 -12.69 8.66 -11.35
CA LEU A 209 -11.78 9.66 -11.90
C LEU A 209 -11.95 9.80 -13.42
N ALA A 210 -12.10 8.69 -14.15
CA ALA A 210 -12.33 8.73 -15.60
C ALA A 210 -13.64 9.43 -15.97
N MET A 211 -14.73 9.12 -15.26
CA MET A 211 -16.05 9.75 -15.49
C MET A 211 -16.02 11.25 -15.18
N LEU A 212 -15.43 11.64 -14.06
CA LEU A 212 -15.30 13.06 -13.68
C LEU A 212 -14.38 13.84 -14.62
N THR A 213 -13.31 13.22 -15.11
CA THR A 213 -12.42 13.83 -16.10
C THR A 213 -13.14 14.03 -17.43
N GLU A 214 -13.93 13.05 -17.87
CA GLU A 214 -14.76 13.19 -19.07
C GLU A 214 -15.77 14.35 -18.92
N ASP A 215 -16.42 14.46 -17.76
CA ASP A 215 -17.36 15.54 -17.49
C ASP A 215 -16.68 16.91 -17.48
N ALA A 216 -15.49 17.04 -16.91
CA ALA A 216 -14.71 18.27 -16.94
C ALA A 216 -14.34 18.70 -18.37
N LEU A 217 -13.89 17.75 -19.21
CA LEU A 217 -13.57 18.00 -20.61
C LEU A 217 -14.81 18.48 -21.39
N LYS A 218 -15.95 17.79 -21.22
CA LYS A 218 -17.21 18.17 -21.87
C LYS A 218 -17.72 19.53 -21.42
N ARG A 219 -17.68 19.83 -20.11
CA ARG A 219 -18.06 21.15 -19.57
C ARG A 219 -17.21 22.27 -20.16
N ALA A 220 -15.93 22.01 -20.42
CA ALA A 220 -15.02 22.97 -21.05
C ALA A 220 -15.20 23.10 -22.58
N GLY A 221 -16.14 22.36 -23.19
CA GLY A 221 -16.36 22.32 -24.63
C GLY A 221 -15.29 21.56 -25.41
N GLU A 222 -14.49 20.73 -24.74
CA GLU A 222 -13.46 19.90 -25.35
C GLU A 222 -14.02 18.55 -25.79
N ASP A 223 -13.43 17.97 -26.85
CA ASP A 223 -13.66 16.57 -27.22
C ASP A 223 -12.74 15.66 -26.38
N PRO A 224 -13.28 14.76 -25.52
CA PRO A 224 -12.48 13.85 -24.73
C PRO A 224 -11.52 12.97 -25.55
N LYS A 225 -11.86 12.65 -26.80
CA LYS A 225 -11.01 11.82 -27.69
C LYS A 225 -9.77 12.56 -28.19
N ALA A 226 -9.80 13.89 -28.16
CA ALA A 226 -8.66 14.73 -28.54
C ALA A 226 -7.65 14.94 -27.39
N TRP A 227 -7.93 14.40 -26.20
CA TRP A 227 -7.08 14.51 -25.03
C TRP A 227 -6.34 13.22 -24.74
N LYS A 228 -5.05 13.33 -24.40
CA LYS A 228 -4.25 12.25 -23.86
C LYS A 228 -4.47 12.18 -22.35
N VAL A 229 -5.46 11.40 -21.94
CA VAL A 229 -5.76 11.17 -20.52
C VAL A 229 -5.11 9.86 -20.07
N ARG A 230 -4.38 9.91 -18.96
CA ARG A 230 -3.80 8.74 -18.29
C ARG A 230 -4.22 8.73 -16.82
N ILE A 231 -4.73 7.59 -16.35
CA ILE A 231 -5.09 7.33 -14.96
C ILE A 231 -4.32 6.10 -14.52
N ASP A 232 -3.24 6.31 -13.77
CA ASP A 232 -2.45 5.23 -13.21
C ASP A 232 -3.17 4.66 -11.97
N ALA A 233 -3.58 3.40 -12.03
CA ALA A 233 -4.31 2.68 -10.99
C ALA A 233 -3.38 1.71 -10.27
N ALA A 234 -2.79 2.18 -9.16
CA ALA A 234 -1.83 1.43 -8.37
C ALA A 234 -2.50 0.55 -7.31
N ASP A 235 -2.12 -0.72 -7.24
CA ASP A 235 -2.59 -1.66 -6.21
C ASP A 235 -1.59 -2.82 -6.02
N LEU A 236 -1.74 -3.56 -4.92
CA LEU A 236 -0.99 -4.78 -4.64
C LEU A 236 -1.74 -6.03 -5.14
N SER A 237 -3.07 -5.99 -5.19
CA SER A 237 -3.92 -7.13 -5.56
C SER A 237 -3.93 -7.35 -7.07
N LEU A 238 -3.48 -8.53 -7.50
CA LEU A 238 -3.37 -8.87 -8.92
C LEU A 238 -4.72 -8.90 -9.63
N MET A 239 -5.74 -9.49 -8.99
CA MET A 239 -7.09 -9.55 -9.57
C MET A 239 -7.76 -8.18 -9.58
N SER A 240 -7.44 -7.33 -8.61
CA SER A 240 -7.92 -5.94 -8.58
C SER A 240 -7.36 -5.14 -9.75
N LEU A 241 -6.06 -5.28 -10.04
CA LEU A 241 -5.42 -4.64 -11.21
C LEU A 241 -6.00 -5.13 -12.54
N ILE A 242 -6.22 -6.45 -12.68
CA ILE A 242 -6.88 -7.02 -13.87
C ILE A 242 -8.30 -6.46 -14.00
N SER A 243 -9.07 -6.41 -12.92
CA SER A 243 -10.42 -5.83 -12.92
C SER A 243 -10.39 -4.37 -13.38
N ALA A 244 -9.51 -3.56 -12.78
CA ALA A 244 -9.31 -2.15 -13.08
C ALA A 244 -8.97 -1.93 -14.57
N ARG A 245 -8.11 -2.77 -15.13
CA ARG A 245 -7.76 -2.75 -16.55
C ARG A 245 -8.93 -3.11 -17.45
N GLU A 246 -9.66 -4.15 -17.09
CA GLU A 246 -10.77 -4.67 -17.90
C GLU A 246 -12.05 -3.82 -17.78
N GLY A 247 -12.10 -2.91 -16.81
CA GLY A 247 -13.20 -2.00 -16.60
C GLY A 247 -14.35 -2.64 -15.83
N TYR A 248 -14.19 -3.81 -15.22
CA TYR A 248 -15.30 -4.48 -14.55
C TYR A 248 -15.59 -3.88 -13.18
N TYR A 249 -16.88 -3.71 -12.90
CA TYR A 249 -17.41 -3.26 -11.62
C TYR A 249 -18.65 -4.07 -11.25
N ARG A 250 -18.63 -4.68 -10.07
CA ARG A 250 -19.79 -5.42 -9.54
C ARG A 250 -20.61 -4.51 -8.65
N ASP A 251 -21.92 -4.55 -8.87
CA ASP A 251 -22.92 -3.88 -8.04
C ASP A 251 -22.74 -4.35 -6.60
N PRO A 252 -22.54 -3.41 -5.67
CA PRO A 252 -22.37 -3.71 -4.26
C PRO A 252 -23.59 -4.37 -3.59
N ASP A 253 -24.80 -4.25 -4.14
CA ASP A 253 -26.07 -4.67 -3.53
C ASP A 253 -26.24 -6.20 -3.32
N GLY A 254 -25.16 -6.99 -3.40
CA GLY A 254 -25.13 -8.44 -3.11
C GLY A 254 -23.96 -8.92 -2.25
N GLY A 255 -23.18 -8.00 -1.64
CA GLY A 255 -22.02 -8.32 -0.80
C GLY A 255 -22.31 -8.31 0.70
N GLY A 256 -21.46 -8.96 1.51
CA GLY A 256 -21.58 -9.01 2.97
C GLY A 256 -21.21 -7.73 3.73
N TYR A 257 -21.03 -6.60 3.05
CA TYR A 257 -20.59 -5.32 3.63
C TYR A 257 -21.63 -4.22 3.39
N PHE A 258 -21.77 -3.30 4.35
CA PHE A 258 -22.68 -2.18 4.23
C PHE A 258 -22.17 -1.19 3.17
N ILE A 259 -22.82 -1.16 2.02
CA ILE A 259 -22.57 -0.15 0.98
C ILE A 259 -23.72 0.87 1.00
N PRO A 260 -23.43 2.18 1.08
CA PRO A 260 -24.48 3.19 1.14
C PRO A 260 -25.40 3.12 -0.09
N LYS A 261 -26.70 3.34 0.09
CA LYS A 261 -27.68 3.42 -1.02
C LYS A 261 -27.26 4.40 -2.13
N SER A 262 -26.56 5.48 -1.75
CA SER A 262 -26.02 6.47 -2.69
C SER A 262 -25.05 5.87 -3.71
N ALA A 263 -24.34 4.78 -3.38
CA ALA A 263 -23.48 4.07 -4.32
C ALA A 263 -24.27 3.38 -5.43
N GLY A 264 -25.37 2.71 -5.08
CA GLY A 264 -26.28 2.09 -6.05
C GLY A 264 -26.99 3.13 -6.92
N GLU A 265 -27.35 4.29 -6.36
CA GLU A 265 -27.89 5.42 -7.13
C GLU A 265 -26.86 6.00 -8.11
N ALA A 266 -25.61 6.16 -7.68
CA ALA A 266 -24.53 6.59 -8.55
C ALA A 266 -24.29 5.60 -9.69
N LEU A 267 -24.21 4.30 -9.40
CA LEU A 267 -24.09 3.25 -10.41
C LEU A 267 -25.21 3.31 -11.45
N LYS A 268 -26.48 3.43 -11.01
CA LYS A 268 -27.64 3.58 -11.90
C LYS A 268 -27.54 4.82 -12.79
N ARG A 269 -27.12 5.95 -12.22
CA ARG A 269 -26.92 7.21 -12.96
C ARG A 269 -25.85 7.04 -14.04
N GLU A 270 -24.69 6.47 -13.70
CA GLU A 270 -23.59 6.27 -14.64
C GLU A 270 -23.91 5.23 -15.72
N SER A 271 -24.73 4.24 -15.38
CA SER A 271 -25.25 3.29 -16.37
C SER A 271 -26.25 3.94 -17.32
N ALA A 272 -27.17 4.76 -16.81
CA ALA A 272 -28.09 5.54 -17.63
C ALA A 272 -27.37 6.55 -18.55
N ALA A 273 -26.23 7.09 -18.09
CA ALA A 273 -25.34 7.94 -18.90
C ALA A 273 -24.50 7.17 -19.92
N GLY A 274 -24.61 5.84 -20.00
CA GLY A 274 -23.85 5.00 -20.93
C GLY A 274 -22.35 4.90 -20.61
N ARG A 275 -21.94 5.22 -19.38
CA ARG A 275 -20.54 5.12 -18.93
C ARG A 275 -20.21 3.78 -18.30
N LEU A 276 -21.20 3.15 -17.67
CA LEU A 276 -21.13 1.78 -17.15
C LEU A 276 -22.17 0.90 -17.85
N LEU A 277 -21.71 -0.04 -18.66
CA LEU A 277 -22.55 -0.91 -19.49
C LEU A 277 -22.74 -2.27 -18.81
N PRO A 278 -23.93 -2.88 -18.82
CA PRO A 278 -24.12 -4.24 -18.34
C PRO A 278 -23.17 -5.24 -19.02
N ALA A 279 -22.62 -6.18 -18.26
CA ALA A 279 -21.50 -7.02 -18.69
C ALA A 279 -21.77 -8.52 -18.48
N GLY A 280 -22.81 -9.04 -19.15
CA GLY A 280 -23.07 -10.48 -19.26
C GLY A 280 -23.60 -11.19 -18.00
N ALA A 281 -23.41 -10.63 -16.80
CA ALA A 281 -23.95 -11.16 -15.55
C ALA A 281 -24.80 -10.10 -14.81
N PRO A 282 -25.87 -10.52 -14.09
CA PRO A 282 -26.66 -9.61 -13.26
C PRO A 282 -25.79 -8.85 -12.25
N GLY A 283 -25.98 -7.53 -12.19
CA GLY A 283 -25.20 -6.66 -11.31
C GLY A 283 -23.72 -6.52 -11.70
N LEU A 284 -23.29 -6.98 -12.87
CA LEU A 284 -21.93 -6.76 -13.35
C LEU A 284 -21.95 -5.72 -14.47
N TYR A 285 -21.11 -4.71 -14.32
CA TYR A 285 -20.96 -3.60 -15.24
C TYR A 285 -19.54 -3.54 -15.78
N ARG A 286 -19.38 -2.93 -16.95
CA ARG A 286 -18.10 -2.63 -17.57
C ARG A 286 -18.02 -1.16 -17.94
N LEU A 287 -16.91 -0.52 -17.61
CA LEU A 287 -16.58 0.83 -18.05
C LEU A 287 -16.54 0.88 -19.58
N LYS A 288 -17.15 1.92 -20.16
CA LYS A 288 -17.14 2.10 -21.61
C LYS A 288 -15.71 2.17 -22.16
N GLU A 289 -15.52 1.67 -23.38
CA GLU A 289 -14.19 1.44 -23.96
C GLU A 289 -13.31 2.69 -23.97
N ASP A 290 -13.88 3.83 -24.38
CA ASP A 290 -13.14 5.09 -24.49
C ASP A 290 -12.57 5.56 -23.13
N LEU A 291 -13.27 5.31 -22.00
CA LEU A 291 -12.76 5.64 -20.66
C LEU A 291 -11.84 4.56 -20.11
N ARG A 292 -12.11 3.31 -20.47
CA ARG A 292 -11.29 2.17 -20.05
C ARG A 292 -9.87 2.29 -20.57
N GLY A 293 -9.71 2.81 -21.79
CA GLY A 293 -8.40 3.11 -22.36
C GLY A 293 -7.57 4.13 -21.57
N TRP A 294 -8.18 4.94 -20.69
CA TRP A 294 -7.46 5.86 -19.82
C TRP A 294 -6.86 5.20 -18.58
N VAL A 295 -7.38 4.05 -18.16
CA VAL A 295 -6.97 3.37 -16.92
C VAL A 295 -5.79 2.43 -17.18
N ARG A 296 -4.65 2.72 -16.56
CA ARG A 296 -3.44 1.92 -16.63
C ARG A 296 -3.18 1.23 -15.29
N PRO A 297 -3.27 -0.11 -15.20
CA PRO A 297 -2.94 -0.82 -13.96
C PRO A 297 -1.45 -0.69 -13.65
N MET A 298 -1.11 -0.58 -12.37
CA MET A 298 0.26 -0.54 -11.87
C MET A 298 0.40 -1.40 -10.61
N TYR A 299 1.18 -2.47 -10.69
CA TYR A 299 1.52 -3.25 -9.52
C TYR A 299 2.51 -2.49 -8.65
N ILE A 300 2.14 -2.21 -7.40
CA ILE A 300 2.98 -1.54 -6.40
C ILE A 300 2.72 -2.12 -5.02
N ASP A 301 3.78 -2.56 -4.35
CA ASP A 301 3.79 -2.74 -2.89
C ASP A 301 4.13 -1.41 -2.20
N LEU A 302 3.10 -0.74 -1.67
CA LEU A 302 3.26 0.53 -0.96
C LEU A 302 3.97 0.37 0.40
N ASN A 303 4.21 -0.84 0.91
CA ASN A 303 5.09 -1.05 2.05
C ASN A 303 6.57 -1.15 1.65
N ASP A 304 6.86 -1.36 0.37
CA ASP A 304 8.22 -1.37 -0.18
C ASP A 304 8.62 0.04 -0.66
N LEU A 305 9.45 0.72 0.14
CA LEU A 305 9.94 2.08 -0.16
C LEU A 305 10.63 2.19 -1.53
N ARG A 306 11.15 1.08 -2.05
CA ARG A 306 11.82 1.04 -3.36
C ARG A 306 10.83 1.27 -4.50
N GLN A 307 9.64 0.72 -4.35
CA GLN A 307 8.56 0.81 -5.34
C GLN A 307 7.82 2.15 -5.28
N HIS A 308 8.03 2.95 -4.22
CA HIS A 308 7.44 4.30 -4.12
C HIS A 308 7.83 5.19 -5.30
N ARG A 309 9.00 4.97 -5.91
CA ARG A 309 9.45 5.70 -7.10
C ARG A 309 8.40 5.74 -8.21
N ALA A 310 7.67 4.64 -8.42
CA ALA A 310 6.64 4.57 -9.45
C ALA A 310 5.48 5.56 -9.22
N VAL A 311 5.22 5.98 -7.97
CA VAL A 311 4.21 7.01 -7.62
C VAL A 311 4.81 8.35 -7.24
N THR A 312 6.12 8.43 -6.95
CA THR A 312 6.77 9.67 -6.49
C THR A 312 7.67 10.35 -7.53
N GLU A 313 8.12 9.65 -8.58
CA GLU A 313 8.93 10.25 -9.66
C GLU A 313 8.05 10.92 -10.73
N THR A 314 6.74 10.67 -10.72
CA THR A 314 5.79 11.30 -11.64
C THR A 314 5.17 12.57 -11.05
N THR A 315 4.76 13.50 -11.91
CA THR A 315 4.02 14.72 -11.53
C THR A 315 2.58 14.69 -12.07
N PRO A 316 1.69 13.86 -11.49
CA PRO A 316 0.29 13.86 -11.90
C PRO A 316 -0.39 15.19 -11.56
N ASP A 317 -1.53 15.46 -12.21
CA ASP A 317 -2.44 16.56 -11.91
C ASP A 317 -3.33 16.27 -10.70
N VAL A 318 -3.66 14.99 -10.45
CA VAL A 318 -4.50 14.53 -9.34
C VAL A 318 -3.88 13.27 -8.74
N VAL A 319 -3.79 13.19 -7.41
CA VAL A 319 -3.51 11.94 -6.68
C VAL A 319 -4.68 11.64 -5.76
N PHE A 320 -5.31 10.50 -5.99
CA PHE A 320 -6.33 9.95 -5.12
C PHE A 320 -5.71 8.76 -4.39
N ALA A 321 -5.76 8.77 -3.06
CA ALA A 321 -5.14 7.75 -2.20
C ALA A 321 -6.05 7.50 -0.99
N ASN A 322 -7.32 7.18 -1.25
CA ASN A 322 -8.32 7.11 -0.21
C ASN A 322 -8.24 5.78 0.54
N TYR A 323 -8.32 5.83 1.88
CA TYR A 323 -8.25 4.67 2.79
C TYR A 323 -7.00 3.77 2.68
N ILE A 324 -6.06 4.00 1.76
CA ILE A 324 -4.90 3.10 1.62
C ILE A 324 -3.86 3.29 2.74
N LEU A 325 -3.62 4.53 3.18
CA LEU A 325 -2.57 4.82 4.18
C LEU A 325 -2.81 4.12 5.52
N THR A 326 -4.07 3.84 5.88
CA THR A 326 -4.41 3.14 7.12
C THR A 326 -3.99 1.67 7.12
N HIS A 327 -3.69 1.12 5.95
CA HIS A 327 -3.21 -0.26 5.80
C HIS A 327 -1.69 -0.35 5.63
N LEU A 328 -0.98 0.78 5.58
CA LEU A 328 0.47 0.82 5.41
C LEU A 328 1.20 0.88 6.75
N ARG A 329 2.43 0.37 6.76
CA ARG A 329 3.37 0.60 7.86
C ARG A 329 3.63 2.11 8.00
N LEU A 330 3.78 2.59 9.23
CA LEU A 330 3.94 4.02 9.53
C LEU A 330 5.08 4.68 8.75
N GLY A 331 6.23 4.01 8.59
CA GLY A 331 7.37 4.54 7.84
C GLY A 331 7.03 4.83 6.37
N PRO A 332 6.63 3.82 5.57
CA PRO A 332 6.11 4.01 4.22
C PRO A 332 4.95 5.00 4.11
N ALA A 333 3.96 4.92 5.01
CA ALA A 333 2.81 5.84 5.02
C ALA A 333 3.25 7.30 5.20
N ALA A 334 4.13 7.56 6.16
CA ALA A 334 4.63 8.89 6.45
C ALA A 334 5.44 9.46 5.28
N ARG A 335 6.25 8.64 4.59
CA ARG A 335 7.01 9.09 3.42
C ARG A 335 6.12 9.42 2.22
N LEU A 336 5.10 8.60 1.94
CA LEU A 336 4.14 8.88 0.87
C LEU A 336 3.34 10.15 1.19
N ALA A 337 2.85 10.27 2.44
CA ALA A 337 2.18 11.47 2.89
C ALA A 337 3.09 12.70 2.80
N GLU A 338 4.33 12.62 3.29
CA GLU A 338 5.31 13.69 3.16
C GLU A 338 5.55 14.04 1.70
N HIS A 339 5.78 13.07 0.81
CA HIS A 339 5.96 13.34 -0.62
C HIS A 339 4.75 14.07 -1.23
N TRP A 340 3.53 13.56 -1.00
CA TRP A 340 2.31 14.18 -1.52
C TRP A 340 2.01 15.56 -0.89
N LEU A 341 2.51 15.83 0.32
CA LEU A 341 2.29 17.08 1.06
C LEU A 341 3.44 18.10 0.94
N SER A 342 4.67 17.68 0.62
CA SER A 342 5.92 18.44 0.87
C SER A 342 6.27 19.51 -0.16
N GLY A 343 5.64 19.56 -1.32
CA GLY A 343 5.96 20.67 -2.23
C GLY A 343 5.78 20.48 -3.71
N LEU A 344 4.94 19.54 -4.17
CA LEU A 344 4.53 19.49 -5.58
C LEU A 344 3.06 19.88 -5.80
N TRP A 345 2.30 20.13 -4.73
CA TRP A 345 0.83 20.17 -4.79
C TRP A 345 0.21 21.44 -4.19
N SER A 346 1.03 22.36 -3.64
CA SER A 346 0.55 23.60 -3.01
C SER A 346 -0.09 24.59 -3.98
N ASP A 347 0.12 24.45 -5.29
CA ASP A 347 -0.54 25.29 -6.30
C ASP A 347 -1.52 24.50 -7.21
N HIS A 348 -1.28 23.20 -7.45
CA HIS A 348 -1.89 22.46 -8.55
C HIS A 348 -2.07 20.97 -8.25
N GLY A 349 -2.74 20.62 -7.15
CA GLY A 349 -2.94 19.22 -6.82
C GLY A 349 -4.09 18.94 -5.86
N PHE A 350 -5.03 18.06 -6.22
CA PHE A 350 -6.08 17.61 -5.30
C PHE A 350 -5.67 16.30 -4.59
N LEU A 351 -5.74 16.30 -3.25
CA LEU A 351 -5.51 15.14 -2.39
C LEU A 351 -6.80 14.81 -1.61
N GLY A 352 -7.51 13.75 -2.00
CA GLY A 352 -8.73 13.27 -1.30
C GLY A 352 -8.45 12.68 0.10
N MET A 353 -7.20 12.31 0.37
CA MET A 353 -6.74 11.52 1.53
C MET A 353 -6.95 12.21 2.89
N ALA A 354 -6.75 13.52 2.95
CA ALA A 354 -6.61 14.21 4.23
C ALA A 354 -7.96 14.68 4.82
N GLN A 355 -9.05 14.61 4.06
CA GLN A 355 -10.39 14.92 4.59
C GLN A 355 -11.02 13.73 5.32
N THR A 356 -10.82 12.50 4.83
CA THR A 356 -11.30 11.27 5.48
C THR A 356 -10.59 11.05 6.82
N LEU A 357 -9.26 11.22 6.86
CA LEU A 357 -8.45 11.10 8.08
C LEU A 357 -8.84 12.17 9.13
N VAL A 358 -9.17 13.39 8.69
CA VAL A 358 -9.64 14.46 9.57
C VAL A 358 -11.09 14.24 10.01
N ALA A 359 -11.96 13.71 9.15
CA ALA A 359 -13.37 13.44 9.46
C ALA A 359 -13.54 12.26 10.44
N GLU A 360 -12.77 11.18 10.28
CA GLU A 360 -12.71 10.05 11.21
C GLU A 360 -12.21 10.49 12.60
N VAL A 361 -11.16 11.32 12.66
CA VAL A 361 -10.66 11.84 13.95
C VAL A 361 -11.59 12.88 14.58
N ALA A 362 -12.26 13.69 13.78
CA ALA A 362 -13.31 14.60 14.27
C ALA A 362 -14.51 13.83 14.84
N ARG A 363 -14.87 12.68 14.25
CA ARG A 363 -15.90 11.77 14.76
C ARG A 363 -15.46 10.99 16.01
N ALA A 364 -14.18 10.64 16.12
CA ALA A 364 -13.62 9.94 17.28
C ALA A 364 -13.40 10.82 18.53
N GLY A 365 -13.85 12.09 18.52
CA GLY A 365 -13.85 12.97 19.69
C GLY A 365 -12.49 13.56 20.10
N GLY A 366 -11.45 13.43 19.27
CA GLY A 366 -10.06 13.73 19.64
C GLY A 366 -9.57 15.17 19.42
N LEU A 367 -10.35 16.07 18.81
CA LEU A 367 -9.89 17.44 18.51
C LEU A 367 -10.98 18.48 18.80
N THR A 368 -11.00 18.99 20.04
CA THR A 368 -11.80 20.17 20.37
C THR A 368 -11.16 21.41 19.73
N ALA A 369 -11.85 21.96 18.74
CA ALA A 369 -11.45 23.12 17.99
C ALA A 369 -11.56 24.41 18.82
N LYS A 370 -10.45 24.89 19.39
CA LYS A 370 -10.26 26.31 19.73
C LYS A 370 -8.80 26.72 19.54
N GLY A 371 -8.52 27.35 18.40
CA GLY A 371 -7.24 28.00 18.13
C GLY A 371 -7.11 28.40 16.66
N THR A 372 -7.23 29.69 16.39
CA THR A 372 -6.98 30.31 15.08
C THR A 372 -5.47 30.39 14.84
N LEU A 373 -4.99 29.58 13.90
CA LEU A 373 -3.64 29.57 13.33
C LEU A 373 -3.76 29.17 11.85
N GLY A 374 -2.98 29.82 10.98
CA GLY A 374 -3.10 29.83 9.51
C GLY A 374 -3.53 28.50 8.86
N SER A 375 -4.38 28.63 7.84
CA SER A 375 -5.26 27.59 7.30
C SER A 375 -4.58 26.33 6.75
N GLU A 376 -3.28 26.37 6.41
CA GLU A 376 -2.59 25.24 5.78
C GLU A 376 -1.61 24.53 6.72
N GLY A 377 -0.80 25.28 7.46
CA GLY A 377 0.17 24.70 8.41
C GLY A 377 -0.48 23.92 9.55
N SER A 378 -1.71 24.30 9.94
CA SER A 378 -2.47 23.57 10.96
C SER A 378 -3.10 22.27 10.43
N PHE A 379 -3.40 22.19 9.13
CA PHE A 379 -3.91 20.98 8.50
C PHE A 379 -2.83 19.91 8.37
N LEU A 380 -1.67 20.26 7.81
CA LEU A 380 -0.54 19.34 7.65
C LEU A 380 -0.02 18.82 8.99
N ARG A 381 0.05 19.69 10.01
CA ARG A 381 0.41 19.28 11.36
C ARG A 381 -0.64 18.38 12.00
N ARG A 382 -1.95 18.63 11.77
CA ARG A 382 -3.02 17.74 12.24
C ARG A 382 -3.00 16.40 11.50
N VAL A 383 -2.77 16.38 10.19
CA VAL A 383 -2.62 15.16 9.40
C VAL A 383 -1.38 14.38 9.86
N ALA A 384 -0.24 15.02 10.08
CA ALA A 384 0.97 14.36 10.59
C ALA A 384 0.77 13.82 12.02
N LEU A 385 0.10 14.58 12.90
CA LEU A 385 -0.26 14.12 14.24
C LEU A 385 -1.31 13.00 14.21
N THR A 386 -2.23 13.03 13.25
CA THR A 386 -3.27 12.00 13.07
C THR A 386 -2.72 10.74 12.42
N VAL A 387 -1.88 10.84 11.39
CA VAL A 387 -1.13 9.71 10.81
C VAL A 387 -0.18 9.15 11.86
N GLY A 388 0.40 9.99 12.71
CA GLY A 388 1.15 9.57 13.89
C GLY A 388 0.28 8.84 14.92
N ALA A 389 -0.92 9.35 15.22
CA ALA A 389 -1.86 8.77 16.18
C ALA A 389 -2.47 7.44 15.69
N ILE A 390 -2.87 7.37 14.41
CA ILE A 390 -3.37 6.16 13.74
C ILE A 390 -2.23 5.16 13.55
N GLY A 391 -1.07 5.63 13.09
CA GLY A 391 0.15 4.83 13.04
C GLY A 391 0.48 4.21 14.40
N SER A 392 0.32 4.96 15.48
CA SER A 392 0.51 4.48 16.85
C SER A 392 -0.64 3.62 17.40
N ALA A 393 -1.81 3.65 16.77
CA ALA A 393 -2.95 2.77 17.08
C ALA A 393 -2.86 1.42 16.33
N TYR A 394 -2.16 1.38 15.19
CA TYR A 394 -1.98 0.17 14.37
C TYR A 394 -0.56 -0.44 14.43
N SER A 395 0.45 0.26 14.96
CA SER A 395 1.85 -0.23 15.06
C SER A 395 2.13 -1.22 16.21
N GLY A 396 1.11 -1.65 16.96
CA GLY A 396 1.33 -2.53 18.12
C GLY A 396 2.00 -1.85 19.31
N GLU A 397 2.03 -0.52 19.33
CA GLU A 397 2.52 0.26 20.47
C GLU A 397 1.45 0.33 21.56
N SER A 398 1.81 -0.08 22.79
CA SER A 398 0.94 -0.17 23.99
C SER A 398 -0.31 0.73 23.95
N ASN A 399 -1.48 0.10 23.98
CA ASN A 399 -2.81 0.69 23.76
C ASN A 399 -3.28 1.68 24.83
N GLU A 400 -2.45 2.00 25.83
CA GLU A 400 -2.86 2.87 26.91
C GLU A 400 -1.95 4.09 27.01
N PRO A 401 -2.43 5.29 26.65
CA PRO A 401 -1.70 6.55 26.82
C PRO A 401 -1.14 6.73 28.23
N TRP A 402 -1.85 6.21 29.25
CA TRP A 402 -1.40 6.26 30.64
C TRP A 402 -0.22 5.32 30.93
N MET A 403 -0.12 4.16 30.27
CA MET A 403 1.06 3.29 30.35
C MET A 403 2.26 4.00 29.74
N ARG A 404 2.12 4.65 28.58
CA ARG A 404 3.22 5.44 27.98
C ARG A 404 3.68 6.59 28.87
N VAL A 405 2.75 7.27 29.55
CA VAL A 405 3.08 8.35 30.51
C VAL A 405 3.74 7.81 31.77
N ARG A 406 3.19 6.74 32.39
CA ARG A 406 3.79 6.06 33.53
C ARG A 406 5.20 5.59 33.19
N ASP A 407 5.33 4.91 32.06
CA ASP A 407 6.56 4.32 31.59
C ASP A 407 7.56 5.43 31.23
N PHE A 408 7.14 6.53 30.58
CA PHE A 408 7.95 7.74 30.40
C PHE A 408 8.51 8.30 31.72
N PHE A 409 7.69 8.39 32.77
CA PHE A 409 8.13 8.85 34.08
C PHE A 409 9.08 7.86 34.78
N TYR A 410 8.82 6.55 34.69
CA TYR A 410 9.71 5.53 35.22
C TYR A 410 11.06 5.50 34.46
N PHE A 411 11.03 5.57 33.13
CA PHE A 411 12.19 5.45 32.26
C PHE A 411 13.12 6.68 32.28
N ASN A 412 12.59 7.88 32.50
CA ASN A 412 13.43 9.08 32.56
C ASN A 412 14.12 9.26 33.92
N ARG A 413 13.75 8.46 34.93
CA ARG A 413 14.29 8.57 36.29
C ARG A 413 15.60 7.81 36.51
N THR A 414 15.86 6.71 35.79
CA THR A 414 17.10 5.94 35.97
C THR A 414 18.16 6.32 34.95
N SER A 415 19.42 6.39 35.38
CA SER A 415 20.55 6.60 34.48
C SER A 415 20.74 5.42 33.52
N ALA A 416 20.47 4.19 33.98
CA ALA A 416 20.54 2.97 33.19
C ALA A 416 19.56 3.00 32.01
N ALA A 417 18.28 3.31 32.21
CA ALA A 417 17.31 3.38 31.12
C ALA A 417 17.68 4.45 30.07
N ARG A 418 18.14 5.63 30.50
CA ARG A 418 18.60 6.68 29.57
C ARG A 418 19.78 6.23 28.72
N LYS A 419 20.78 5.57 29.32
CA LYS A 419 21.95 5.04 28.60
C LYS A 419 21.57 3.88 27.68
N ALA A 420 20.68 3.00 28.10
CA ALA A 420 20.14 1.92 27.27
C ALA A 420 19.44 2.46 26.02
N ARG A 421 18.63 3.52 26.15
CA ARG A 421 18.00 4.19 24.99
C ARG A 421 19.02 4.78 24.03
N ALA A 422 20.04 5.46 24.56
CA ALA A 422 21.10 6.00 23.73
C ALA A 422 21.84 4.89 22.96
N ALA A 423 22.08 3.74 23.59
CA ALA A 423 22.64 2.56 22.94
C ALA A 423 21.72 1.98 21.87
N THR A 424 20.42 1.81 22.14
CA THR A 424 19.41 1.41 21.14
C THR A 424 19.42 2.35 19.93
N GLY A 425 19.49 3.67 20.16
CA GLY A 425 19.56 4.68 19.10
C GLY A 425 20.81 4.53 18.22
N ARG A 426 21.98 4.34 18.84
CA ARG A 426 23.25 4.09 18.13
C ARG A 426 23.21 2.80 17.32
N TYR A 427 22.68 1.72 17.90
CA TYR A 427 22.55 0.44 17.22
C TYR A 427 21.64 0.54 15.98
N ARG A 428 20.49 1.23 16.10
CA ARG A 428 19.62 1.49 14.94
C ARG A 428 20.32 2.28 13.85
N GLU A 429 21.10 3.29 14.24
CA GLU A 429 21.86 4.08 13.29
C GLU A 429 22.95 3.25 12.59
N ALA A 430 23.61 2.34 13.31
CA ALA A 430 24.54 1.39 12.73
C ALA A 430 23.85 0.45 11.74
N ILE A 431 22.67 -0.09 12.06
CA ILE A 431 21.87 -0.93 11.16
C ILE A 431 21.44 -0.17 9.89
N ARG A 432 21.06 1.11 10.01
CA ARG A 432 20.71 1.92 8.83
C ARG A 432 21.86 2.03 7.85
N ARG A 433 23.11 2.05 8.35
CA ARG A 433 24.33 2.12 7.55
C ARG A 433 24.74 0.76 7.02
N ASP A 434 24.58 -0.28 7.83
CA ASP A 434 24.87 -1.67 7.48
C ASP A 434 23.69 -2.58 7.89
N PRO A 435 22.86 -3.03 6.94
CA PRO A 435 21.72 -3.89 7.23
C PRO A 435 22.09 -5.25 7.82
N PHE A 436 23.36 -5.66 7.74
CA PHE A 436 23.87 -6.89 8.34
C PHE A 436 24.61 -6.65 9.64
N HIS A 437 24.59 -5.42 10.18
CA HIS A 437 25.30 -5.09 11.40
C HIS A 437 24.92 -6.05 12.54
N SER A 438 25.95 -6.61 13.17
CA SER A 438 25.83 -7.45 14.37
C SER A 438 26.70 -6.87 15.47
N VAL A 439 26.25 -6.98 16.71
CA VAL A 439 26.99 -6.49 17.87
C VAL A 439 27.03 -7.55 18.96
N ASP A 440 28.18 -7.67 19.64
CA ASP A 440 28.32 -8.55 20.80
C ASP A 440 27.43 -8.05 21.94
N LEU A 441 26.78 -8.98 22.63
CA LEU A 441 25.92 -8.71 23.77
C LEU A 441 26.73 -8.74 25.07
N ASP A 442 26.27 -8.00 26.06
CA ASP A 442 26.74 -8.14 27.44
C ASP A 442 26.32 -9.54 27.97
N PRO A 443 27.28 -10.45 28.23
CA PRO A 443 26.97 -11.81 28.62
C PRO A 443 26.27 -11.91 29.97
N ALA A 444 26.53 -10.98 30.90
CA ALA A 444 25.90 -10.96 32.21
C ALA A 444 24.45 -10.48 32.12
N ALA A 445 24.18 -9.45 31.31
CA ALA A 445 22.81 -8.98 31.06
C ALA A 445 21.95 -10.03 30.35
N LEU A 446 22.53 -10.75 29.38
CA LEU A 446 21.84 -11.84 28.69
C LEU A 446 21.53 -13.02 29.64
N ALA A 447 22.49 -13.40 30.49
CA ALA A 447 22.29 -14.45 31.49
C ALA A 447 21.20 -14.10 32.52
N ALA A 448 21.12 -12.82 32.94
CA ALA A 448 20.05 -12.34 33.80
C ALA A 448 18.69 -12.45 33.11
N LEU A 449 18.60 -12.08 31.83
CA LEU A 449 17.36 -12.20 31.04
C LEU A 449 16.91 -13.66 30.88
N GLU A 450 17.84 -14.58 30.60
CA GLU A 450 17.60 -16.03 30.55
C GLU A 450 17.06 -16.55 31.89
N THR A 451 17.66 -16.12 33.00
CA THR A 451 17.25 -16.48 34.36
C THR A 451 15.83 -15.99 34.65
N LEU A 452 15.53 -14.73 34.34
CA LEU A 452 14.19 -14.15 34.51
C LEU A 452 13.15 -14.90 33.66
N LYS A 453 13.48 -15.24 32.41
CA LYS A 453 12.59 -16.05 31.54
C LYS A 453 12.28 -17.40 32.19
N ALA A 454 13.30 -18.09 32.68
CA ALA A 454 13.16 -19.42 33.27
C ALA A 454 12.36 -19.39 34.59
N GLN A 455 12.59 -18.38 35.44
CA GLN A 455 11.92 -18.23 36.73
C GLN A 455 10.44 -17.85 36.58
N LEU A 456 10.14 -16.93 35.67
CA LEU A 456 8.80 -16.36 35.52
C LEU A 456 7.93 -17.17 34.55
N GLY A 457 8.54 -17.95 33.65
CA GLY A 457 7.81 -18.75 32.66
C GLY A 457 7.03 -17.90 31.64
N VAL A 458 7.44 -16.65 31.44
CA VAL A 458 6.77 -15.69 30.54
C VAL A 458 7.44 -15.63 29.18
N ARG A 459 6.64 -15.27 28.16
CA ARG A 459 7.16 -14.95 26.83
C ARG A 459 7.91 -13.62 26.90
N LEU A 460 9.20 -13.64 26.55
CA LEU A 460 10.04 -12.44 26.42
C LEU A 460 10.30 -12.15 24.95
N GLU A 461 10.25 -10.88 24.56
CA GLU A 461 10.58 -10.44 23.21
C GLU A 461 11.55 -9.27 23.18
N LEU A 462 12.52 -9.30 22.27
CA LEU A 462 13.42 -8.18 22.06
C LEU A 462 12.78 -7.09 21.20
N THR A 463 12.92 -5.83 21.60
CA THR A 463 12.49 -4.67 20.81
C THR A 463 13.63 -3.70 20.55
N SER A 464 13.61 -3.06 19.38
CA SER A 464 14.52 -1.96 19.02
C SER A 464 13.89 -0.58 19.17
N ASP A 465 12.70 -0.49 19.79
CA ASP A 465 12.06 0.79 20.04
C ASP A 465 12.86 1.62 21.06
N PRO A 466 13.36 2.83 20.73
CA PRO A 466 14.05 3.70 21.68
C PRO A 466 13.14 4.20 22.81
N SER A 467 11.82 4.10 22.68
CA SER A 467 10.89 4.47 23.75
C SER A 467 10.81 3.41 24.85
N VAL A 468 11.10 2.14 24.52
CA VAL A 468 10.90 0.97 25.38
C VAL A 468 12.22 0.42 25.93
N ALA A 469 12.36 0.44 27.25
CA ALA A 469 13.42 -0.30 27.93
C ALA A 469 12.90 -1.68 28.39
N VAL A 470 11.76 -1.72 29.09
CA VAL A 470 11.00 -2.94 29.40
C VAL A 470 9.51 -2.57 29.34
N GLY A 471 8.65 -3.40 28.72
CA GLY A 471 7.22 -3.11 28.58
C GLY A 471 6.40 -4.34 28.16
N MET A 472 5.25 -4.12 27.55
CA MET A 472 4.38 -5.18 27.00
C MET A 472 4.28 -5.07 25.48
N THR A 473 4.31 -6.21 24.79
CA THR A 473 3.94 -6.30 23.37
C THR A 473 2.42 -6.47 23.23
N ARG A 474 1.92 -6.42 21.98
CA ARG A 474 0.51 -6.66 21.65
C ARG A 474 0.07 -8.10 21.92
N ASP A 475 0.97 -9.05 21.73
CA ASP A 475 0.71 -10.48 21.93
C ASP A 475 0.96 -10.89 23.39
N ASP A 476 0.80 -9.92 24.30
CA ASP A 476 1.03 -10.06 25.73
C ASP A 476 2.41 -10.66 26.08
N ALA A 477 3.49 -10.32 25.37
CA ALA A 477 4.85 -10.68 25.77
C ALA A 477 5.51 -9.54 26.55
N VAL A 478 6.48 -9.85 27.41
CA VAL A 478 7.30 -8.81 28.04
C VAL A 478 8.35 -8.34 27.03
N ALA A 479 8.20 -7.11 26.55
CA ALA A 479 9.12 -6.48 25.62
C ALA A 479 10.37 -6.00 26.35
N VAL A 480 11.57 -6.32 25.86
CA VAL A 480 12.86 -5.89 26.41
C VAL A 480 13.68 -5.18 25.34
N GLY A 481 14.02 -3.92 25.62
CA GLY A 481 14.79 -3.07 24.72
C GLY A 481 16.20 -3.60 24.55
N VAL A 482 16.64 -3.76 23.30
CA VAL A 482 17.97 -4.31 22.98
C VAL A 482 19.11 -3.55 23.64
N GLY A 483 18.97 -2.24 23.86
CA GLY A 483 19.96 -1.41 24.54
C GLY A 483 20.28 -1.83 25.99
N LEU A 484 19.42 -2.61 26.65
CA LEU A 484 19.73 -3.20 27.96
C LEU A 484 20.72 -4.36 27.87
N LEU A 485 20.86 -4.95 26.69
CA LEU A 485 21.78 -6.05 26.41
C LEU A 485 23.06 -5.58 25.71
N LEU A 486 23.11 -4.32 25.26
CA LEU A 486 24.28 -3.76 24.58
C LEU A 486 25.34 -3.34 25.60
N PRO A 487 26.63 -3.66 25.38
CA PRO A 487 27.73 -3.31 26.29
C PRO A 487 27.80 -1.80 26.60
N ASP A 488 27.51 -0.96 25.62
CA ASP A 488 27.54 0.51 25.70
C ASP A 488 26.27 1.14 26.30
N GLY A 489 25.29 0.32 26.72
CA GLY A 489 24.07 0.76 27.41
C GLY A 489 24.25 1.29 28.84
N GLY A 490 25.50 1.43 29.33
CA GLY A 490 25.80 1.85 30.70
C GLY A 490 26.51 0.79 31.55
N ASP A 491 26.37 0.93 32.87
CA ASP A 491 26.93 -0.01 33.85
C ASP A 491 26.14 -1.32 33.83
N SER A 492 26.84 -2.46 33.71
CA SER A 492 26.22 -3.77 33.55
C SER A 492 25.35 -4.14 34.76
N ALA A 493 25.87 -3.92 35.97
CA ALA A 493 25.13 -4.20 37.21
C ALA A 493 23.86 -3.37 37.31
N ALA A 494 23.92 -2.07 36.97
CA ALA A 494 22.75 -1.20 36.95
C ALA A 494 21.69 -1.64 35.91
N ARG A 495 22.10 -2.13 34.73
CA ARG A 495 21.18 -2.68 33.72
C ARG A 495 20.54 -3.98 34.17
N ILE A 496 21.31 -4.89 34.78
CA ILE A 496 20.82 -6.15 35.32
C ILE A 496 19.79 -5.90 36.43
N SER A 497 20.15 -5.07 37.41
CA SER A 497 19.22 -4.68 38.49
C SER A 497 17.94 -4.06 37.94
N TYR A 498 18.04 -3.27 36.88
CA TYR A 498 16.87 -2.72 36.20
C TYR A 498 16.00 -3.82 35.58
N LEU A 499 16.57 -4.78 34.84
CA LEU A 499 15.86 -5.92 34.28
C LEU A 499 15.13 -6.72 35.36
N GLU A 500 15.85 -7.06 36.44
CA GLU A 500 15.33 -7.83 37.58
C GLU A 500 14.18 -7.10 38.30
N SER A 501 14.22 -5.77 38.35
CA SER A 501 13.15 -4.99 38.94
C SER A 501 11.91 -4.84 38.03
N MET A 502 12.12 -4.70 36.72
CA MET A 502 11.05 -4.31 35.80
C MET A 502 10.35 -5.49 35.15
N VAL A 503 11.07 -6.53 34.75
CA VAL A 503 10.48 -7.70 34.06
C VAL A 503 9.39 -8.37 34.90
N PRO A 504 9.56 -8.61 36.22
CA PRO A 504 8.50 -9.18 37.06
C PRO A 504 7.22 -8.33 37.10
N LEU A 505 7.31 -7.00 37.02
CA LEU A 505 6.13 -6.11 37.05
C LEU A 505 5.20 -6.29 35.85
N TYR A 506 5.73 -6.80 34.74
CA TYR A 506 4.96 -7.08 33.53
C TYR A 506 4.64 -8.57 33.37
N ALA A 507 5.32 -9.44 34.11
CA ALA A 507 5.21 -10.90 33.99
C ALA A 507 3.80 -11.42 34.28
N ASP A 508 3.11 -10.87 35.28
CA ASP A 508 1.75 -11.28 35.65
C ASP A 508 0.71 -11.03 34.56
N LYS A 509 1.01 -10.10 33.64
CA LYS A 509 0.15 -9.75 32.51
C LYS A 509 0.55 -10.45 31.22
N ALA A 510 1.70 -11.12 31.22
CA ALA A 510 2.25 -11.73 30.03
C ALA A 510 1.70 -13.15 29.81
N GLN A 511 1.59 -13.53 28.54
CA GLN A 511 1.38 -14.91 28.15
C GLN A 511 2.51 -15.79 28.70
N LYS A 512 2.11 -16.91 29.28
CA LYS A 512 3.05 -17.95 29.69
C LYS A 512 3.59 -18.63 28.44
N ASP A 513 4.91 -18.72 28.35
CA ASP A 513 5.57 -19.36 27.22
C ASP A 513 5.46 -20.88 27.41
N SER A 514 4.86 -21.58 26.45
CA SER A 514 4.78 -23.04 26.47
C SER A 514 6.15 -23.60 26.10
N ARG A 515 7.10 -23.62 27.07
CA ARG A 515 8.48 -24.16 26.99
C ARG A 515 8.88 -24.64 25.58
N ALA A 516 9.04 -23.71 24.64
CA ALA A 516 9.52 -24.07 23.32
C ALA A 516 11.02 -24.40 23.47
N PRO A 517 11.50 -25.53 22.93
CA PRO A 517 12.92 -25.84 22.96
C PRO A 517 13.72 -24.71 22.28
N PRO A 518 14.98 -24.47 22.70
CA PRO A 518 15.83 -23.48 22.06
C PRO A 518 15.91 -23.76 20.56
N VAL A 519 15.61 -22.74 19.76
CA VAL A 519 15.57 -22.85 18.30
C VAL A 519 17.00 -22.78 17.78
N SER A 520 17.45 -23.81 17.08
CA SER A 520 18.75 -23.79 16.38
C SER A 520 18.72 -22.73 15.27
N PHE A 521 19.86 -22.07 15.07
CA PHE A 521 19.99 -21.01 14.09
C PHE A 521 21.39 -21.01 13.49
N SER A 522 21.49 -21.05 12.16
CA SER A 522 22.76 -20.97 11.45
C SER A 522 22.93 -19.59 10.82
N ASP A 523 24.05 -18.91 11.08
CA ASP A 523 24.44 -17.65 10.42
C ASP A 523 25.66 -17.93 9.52
N PRO A 524 25.64 -17.51 8.24
CA PRO A 524 26.77 -17.74 7.33
C PRO A 524 28.12 -17.20 7.82
N ARG A 525 28.11 -16.22 8.73
CA ARG A 525 29.33 -15.57 9.26
C ARG A 525 29.83 -16.22 10.55
N PHE A 526 28.93 -16.82 11.33
CA PHE A 526 29.22 -17.29 12.69
C PHE A 526 29.04 -18.81 12.86
N GLY A 527 28.51 -19.49 11.84
CA GLY A 527 28.17 -20.91 11.89
C GLY A 527 26.89 -21.17 12.69
N ASP A 528 26.81 -22.34 13.30
CA ASP A 528 25.65 -22.77 14.06
C ASP A 528 25.62 -22.14 15.46
N GLY A 529 24.43 -21.70 15.86
CA GLY A 529 24.16 -21.09 17.15
C GLY A 529 22.76 -21.44 17.67
N ALA A 530 22.49 -20.99 18.90
CA ALA A 530 21.21 -21.18 19.56
C ALA A 530 20.54 -19.82 19.83
N VAL A 531 19.29 -19.67 19.40
CA VAL A 531 18.51 -18.46 19.69
C VAL A 531 18.09 -18.48 21.15
N VAL A 532 18.51 -17.47 21.90
CA VAL A 532 18.19 -17.29 23.31
C VAL A 532 16.84 -16.57 23.45
N VAL A 533 16.72 -15.42 22.78
CA VAL A 533 15.50 -14.62 22.74
C VAL A 533 15.33 -14.03 21.34
N GLY A 534 14.14 -14.18 20.79
CA GLY A 534 13.73 -13.55 19.54
C GLY A 534 12.91 -12.28 19.80
N GLY A 535 12.65 -11.52 18.75
CA GLY A 535 11.75 -10.37 18.84
C GLY A 535 11.55 -9.70 17.49
N THR A 536 10.79 -8.61 17.50
CA THR A 536 10.47 -7.84 16.31
C THR A 536 10.92 -6.39 16.45
N ALA A 537 11.38 -5.83 15.34
CA ALA A 537 11.65 -4.42 15.20
C ALA A 537 10.42 -3.69 14.65
N GLY A 538 10.30 -2.38 14.90
CA GLY A 538 9.24 -1.52 14.36
C GLY A 538 9.19 -1.39 12.81
N ALA A 539 10.00 -2.15 12.08
CA ALA A 539 9.98 -2.28 10.62
C ALA A 539 9.66 -3.71 10.14
N GLY A 540 9.17 -4.59 11.02
CA GLY A 540 8.91 -6.01 10.72
C GLY A 540 10.17 -6.88 10.56
N ALA A 541 11.35 -6.35 10.91
CA ALA A 541 12.58 -7.14 10.96
C ALA A 541 12.61 -8.00 12.22
N ARG A 542 13.18 -9.20 12.11
CA ARG A 542 13.34 -10.11 13.25
C ARG A 542 14.66 -9.78 13.94
N ILE A 543 14.63 -9.65 15.26
CA ILE A 543 15.81 -9.48 16.10
C ILE A 543 16.07 -10.81 16.80
N LYS A 544 17.32 -11.27 16.81
CA LYS A 544 17.70 -12.47 17.55
C LYS A 544 18.91 -12.20 18.42
N ALA A 545 18.81 -12.51 19.71
CA ALA A 545 19.98 -12.75 20.54
C ALA A 545 20.35 -14.22 20.39
N ALA A 546 21.50 -14.52 19.79
CA ALA A 546 21.96 -15.88 19.53
C ALA A 546 23.34 -16.13 20.15
N ARG A 547 23.55 -17.34 20.68
CA ARG A 547 24.86 -17.80 21.19
C ARG A 547 25.58 -18.60 20.10
N PHE A 548 26.83 -18.23 19.85
CA PHE A 548 27.77 -18.91 18.96
C PHE A 548 29.02 -19.27 19.78
N GLY A 549 29.08 -20.52 20.25
CA GLY A 549 30.09 -20.95 21.22
C GLY A 549 30.00 -20.15 22.53
N SER A 550 31.10 -19.50 22.93
CA SER A 550 31.18 -18.65 24.13
C SER A 550 30.69 -17.22 23.93
N THR A 551 30.38 -16.82 22.69
CA THR A 551 29.96 -15.45 22.36
C THR A 551 28.45 -15.38 22.16
N ALA A 552 27.86 -14.24 22.54
CA ALA A 552 26.46 -13.95 22.26
C ALA A 552 26.36 -12.70 21.39
N ARG A 553 25.54 -12.76 20.34
CA ARG A 553 25.40 -11.68 19.36
C ARG A 553 23.95 -11.29 19.16
N LEU A 554 23.74 -9.99 18.98
CA LEU A 554 22.50 -9.44 18.50
C LEU A 554 22.54 -9.40 16.97
N LEU A 555 21.56 -10.04 16.35
CA LEU A 555 21.41 -10.14 14.91
C LEU A 555 20.14 -9.41 14.49
N TRP A 556 20.30 -8.49 13.55
CA TRP A 556 19.18 -7.88 12.84
C TRP A 556 18.92 -8.66 11.55
N LEU A 557 17.83 -9.41 11.53
CA LEU A 557 17.42 -10.19 10.37
C LEU A 557 16.32 -9.43 9.64
N ILE A 558 16.72 -8.76 8.56
CA ILE A 558 15.76 -8.26 7.59
C ILE A 558 15.08 -9.50 6.99
N PRO A 559 13.74 -9.57 6.96
CA PRO A 559 13.04 -10.66 6.27
C PRO A 559 13.62 -10.74 4.86
N GLY A 560 13.91 -11.96 4.40
CA GLY A 560 14.76 -12.20 3.24
C GLY A 560 14.44 -11.25 2.08
N ARG A 561 15.49 -10.79 1.39
CA ARG A 561 15.46 -9.80 0.28
C ARG A 561 14.47 -10.10 -0.86
N LEU A 562 13.81 -11.26 -0.87
CA LEU A 562 12.74 -11.68 -1.79
C LEU A 562 11.71 -12.64 -1.13
N ALA A 563 11.56 -12.58 0.20
CA ALA A 563 10.46 -13.26 0.88
C ALA A 563 9.29 -12.26 0.96
N PRO A 564 8.09 -12.60 0.46
CA PRO A 564 6.92 -11.77 0.70
C PRO A 564 6.78 -11.52 2.20
N ILE A 565 6.32 -10.33 2.57
CA ILE A 565 5.89 -10.02 3.95
C ILE A 565 4.56 -10.76 4.21
N SER A 566 4.53 -12.07 3.99
CA SER A 566 3.37 -12.93 4.25
C SER A 566 3.35 -13.46 5.69
N ASP A 567 4.50 -13.49 6.37
CA ASP A 567 4.60 -14.09 7.71
C ASP A 567 3.88 -13.31 8.83
N ALA A 568 3.34 -12.10 8.55
CA ALA A 568 2.54 -11.36 9.53
C ALA A 568 1.01 -11.59 9.39
N TYR A 569 0.58 -12.31 8.34
CA TYR A 569 -0.84 -12.54 8.05
C TYR A 569 -1.18 -13.99 7.67
N VAL A 570 -0.21 -14.91 7.76
CA VAL A 570 -0.43 -16.36 7.61
C VAL A 570 -0.18 -17.04 8.94
N ASP A 571 -0.99 -16.70 9.95
CA ASP A 571 -1.25 -17.60 11.07
C ASP A 571 -2.73 -17.94 11.03
N GLU A 572 -3.03 -18.99 10.28
CA GLU A 572 -3.95 -20.06 10.63
C GLU A 572 -3.65 -21.17 9.62
N GLN A 573 -2.97 -22.24 10.06
CA GLN A 573 -3.04 -23.49 9.32
C GLN A 573 -4.52 -23.77 9.03
N PRO A 574 -4.92 -24.13 7.80
CA PRO A 574 -6.27 -24.65 7.60
C PRO A 574 -6.45 -25.80 8.62
N PRO A 575 -7.59 -25.86 9.33
CA PRO A 575 -7.81 -26.89 10.32
C PRO A 575 -7.53 -28.24 9.66
N ALA A 576 -6.73 -29.08 10.35
CA ALA A 576 -6.43 -30.41 9.86
C ALA A 576 -7.75 -31.08 9.43
N PRO A 577 -7.80 -31.73 8.26
CA PRO A 577 -9.01 -32.41 7.82
C PRO A 577 -9.51 -33.32 8.95
N PRO A 578 -10.83 -33.39 9.18
CA PRO A 578 -11.38 -34.21 10.25
C PRO A 578 -10.81 -35.62 10.09
N ARG A 579 -10.19 -36.14 11.16
CA ARG A 579 -9.69 -37.52 11.16
C ARG A 579 -10.86 -38.43 10.76
N PRO A 580 -10.67 -39.35 9.79
CA PRO A 580 -11.70 -40.31 9.46
C PRO A 580 -12.14 -41.02 10.75
N PRO A 581 -13.44 -41.27 10.93
CA PRO A 581 -13.95 -41.92 12.13
C PRO A 581 -13.18 -43.22 12.33
N GLY A 582 -12.49 -43.32 13.46
CA GLY A 582 -11.67 -44.46 13.80
C GLY A 582 -12.50 -45.73 13.69
N THR A 583 -12.05 -46.65 12.86
CA THR A 583 -12.52 -48.03 12.88
C THR A 583 -12.27 -48.55 14.29
N HIS A 584 -13.34 -48.70 15.06
CA HIS A 584 -13.34 -49.51 16.27
C HIS A 584 -12.92 -50.92 15.86
N ASN A 585 -11.64 -51.25 16.07
CA ASN A 585 -11.21 -52.65 16.08
C ASN A 585 -11.85 -53.29 17.31
N GLY A 586 -12.99 -53.93 17.09
CA GLY A 586 -13.55 -54.91 18.01
C GLY A 586 -12.54 -56.02 18.20
N GLY A 587 -11.88 -56.04 19.34
CA GLY A 587 -11.06 -57.15 19.78
C GLY A 587 -11.94 -58.38 19.94
N ILE A 588 -11.75 -59.34 19.04
CA ILE A 588 -12.18 -60.72 19.22
C ILE A 588 -11.29 -61.31 20.32
N SER A 589 -11.89 -61.71 21.44
CA SER A 589 -11.21 -62.56 22.42
C SER A 589 -11.03 -63.94 21.81
N VAL A 590 -9.80 -64.41 21.70
CA VAL A 590 -9.51 -65.84 21.58
C VAL A 590 -8.65 -66.22 22.78
N ARG A 591 -9.22 -67.09 23.63
CA ARG A 591 -8.53 -67.77 24.70
C ARG A 591 -7.53 -68.76 24.11
N PHE A 592 -6.29 -68.71 24.59
CA PHE A 592 -5.53 -69.90 25.00
C PHE A 592 -4.85 -69.58 26.32
#